data_AF-A0A7H8XT82-F1
#
_entry.id   AF-A0A7H8XT82-F1
#
_cell.length_a   1.000
_cell.length_b   1.000
_cell.length_c   1.000
_cell.angle_alpha   90.00
_cell.angle_beta   90.00
_cell.angle_gamma   90.00
#
_symmetry.space_group_name_H-M   'P 1'
#
loop_
_entity.id
_entity.type
_entity.pdbx_description
1 polymer ?
#
loop_
_entity_poly.entity_id
_entity_poly.type
_entity_poly.pdbx_seq_one_letter_code
_entity_poly.pdbx_strand_id
1 'polypeptide(L)'
;MPPANGEPPVWTADRIRALGTVTDLTTAAAIFGLSRATAYDLAKRGQFPVAVLRFGSRYRIPVAAILHALHLPADDDGPPAAPSQAT
;
A
#
# COMPACT_ATOMS: atom_id res chain seq x y z
N MET A 1 0.32 -12.91 22.79
CA MET A 1 0.06 -13.92 21.75
C MET A 1 0.87 -13.57 20.51
N PRO A 2 1.75 -14.44 20.02
CA PRO A 2 2.28 -14.32 18.65
C PRO A 2 1.25 -14.90 17.65
N PRO A 3 1.06 -14.29 16.45
CA PRO A 3 0.19 -14.85 15.42
C PRO A 3 0.83 -16.09 14.75
N ALA A 4 -0.01 -17.07 14.42
CA ALA A 4 0.38 -18.33 13.81
C ALA A 4 0.84 -18.15 12.35
N ASN A 5 1.85 -18.92 11.97
CA ASN A 5 2.36 -19.05 10.60
C ASN A 5 1.21 -19.27 9.58
N GLY A 6 1.08 -18.36 8.61
CA GLY A 6 0.32 -18.60 7.37
C GLY A 6 -0.72 -17.55 7.01
N GLU A 7 -1.14 -16.69 7.92
CA GLU A 7 -2.07 -15.61 7.55
C GLU A 7 -1.36 -14.60 6.63
N PRO A 8 -1.93 -14.30 5.44
CA PRO A 8 -1.39 -13.26 4.59
C PRO A 8 -1.33 -11.99 5.44
N PRO A 9 -0.20 -11.25 5.41
CA PRO A 9 -0.04 -10.08 6.26
C PRO A 9 -1.24 -9.17 6.06
N VAL A 10 -2.01 -8.94 7.12
CA VAL A 10 -3.12 -7.99 7.06
C VAL A 10 -2.52 -6.64 6.72
N TRP A 11 -2.89 -6.13 5.55
CA TRP A 11 -2.43 -4.85 5.04
C TRP A 11 -3.39 -3.77 5.53
N THR A 12 -3.00 -3.11 6.61
CA THR A 12 -3.70 -1.94 7.15
C THR A 12 -3.17 -0.66 6.52
N ALA A 13 -3.99 0.39 6.43
CA ALA A 13 -3.58 1.70 5.93
C ALA A 13 -2.33 2.25 6.65
N ASP A 14 -2.29 2.14 7.98
CA ASP A 14 -1.12 2.52 8.80
C ASP A 14 0.16 1.76 8.40
N ARG A 15 0.05 0.44 8.20
CA ARG A 15 1.17 -0.41 7.77
C ARG A 15 1.67 -0.03 6.37
N ILE A 16 0.75 0.31 5.48
CA ILE A 16 1.06 0.77 4.13
C ILE A 16 1.79 2.13 4.20
N ARG A 17 1.34 3.05 5.07
CA ARG A 17 2.02 4.33 5.33
C ARG A 17 3.40 4.14 5.94
N ALA A 18 3.57 3.17 6.83
CA ALA A 18 4.85 2.85 7.47
C ALA A 18 5.92 2.31 6.48
N LEU A 19 5.53 1.90 5.26
CA LEU A 19 6.49 1.55 4.20
C LEU A 19 7.29 2.78 3.72
N GLY A 20 6.84 4.00 4.01
CA GLY A 20 7.47 5.26 3.62
C GLY A 20 6.83 5.87 2.38
N THR A 21 7.59 6.69 1.64
CA THR A 21 7.05 7.45 0.50
C THR A 21 6.87 6.60 -0.76
N VAL A 22 7.74 5.61 -0.96
CA VAL A 22 7.76 4.73 -2.13
C VAL A 22 8.00 3.30 -1.71
N THR A 23 7.41 2.36 -2.43
CA THR A 23 7.55 0.92 -2.23
C THR A 23 7.84 0.20 -3.55
N ASP A 24 8.14 -1.09 -3.48
CA ASP A 24 8.45 -1.94 -4.62
C ASP A 24 7.19 -2.59 -5.21
N LEU A 25 7.27 -3.00 -6.48
CA LEU A 25 6.19 -3.69 -7.18
C LEU A 25 5.71 -4.94 -6.44
N THR A 26 6.63 -5.72 -5.87
CA THR A 26 6.31 -6.94 -5.11
C THR A 26 5.47 -6.63 -3.87
N THR A 27 5.80 -5.55 -3.16
CA THR A 27 5.07 -5.13 -1.96
C THR A 27 3.68 -4.62 -2.33
N ALA A 28 3.57 -3.79 -3.37
CA ALA A 28 2.26 -3.36 -3.87
C ALA A 28 1.42 -4.55 -4.33
N ALA A 29 2.01 -5.51 -5.04
CA ALA A 29 1.32 -6.73 -5.45
C ALA A 29 0.74 -7.48 -4.24
N ALA A 30 1.54 -7.64 -3.18
CA ALA A 30 1.07 -8.27 -1.94
C ALA A 30 -0.08 -7.49 -1.28
N ILE A 31 -0.04 -6.15 -1.31
CA ILE A 31 -1.11 -5.28 -0.79
C ILE A 31 -2.42 -5.50 -1.57
N PHE A 32 -2.34 -5.60 -2.90
CA PHE A 32 -3.49 -5.85 -3.75
C PHE A 32 -3.92 -7.32 -3.82
N GLY A 33 -3.24 -8.23 -3.12
CA GLY A 33 -3.48 -9.67 -3.23
C GLY A 33 -3.12 -10.26 -4.60
N LEU A 34 -2.29 -9.57 -5.38
CA LEU A 34 -1.82 -10.00 -6.70
C LEU A 34 -0.57 -10.90 -6.59
N SER A 35 -0.51 -11.92 -7.43
CA SER A 35 0.69 -12.73 -7.59
C SER A 35 1.81 -11.93 -8.26
N ARG A 36 3.07 -12.24 -7.95
CA ARG A 36 4.25 -11.58 -8.53
C ARG A 36 4.21 -11.53 -10.06
N ALA A 37 3.81 -12.64 -10.69
CA ALA A 37 3.69 -12.74 -12.14
C ALA A 37 2.64 -11.77 -12.72
N THR A 38 1.43 -11.78 -12.15
CA THR A 38 0.33 -10.89 -12.55
C THR A 38 0.72 -9.42 -12.38
N ALA A 39 1.39 -9.10 -11.27
CA ALA A 39 1.84 -7.75 -11.02
C ALA A 39 2.91 -7.29 -12.01
N TYR A 40 3.86 -8.17 -12.35
CA TYR A 40 4.88 -7.87 -13.36
C TYR A 40 4.29 -7.70 -14.75
N ASP A 41 3.32 -8.52 -15.14
CA ASP A 41 2.64 -8.43 -16.42
C ASP A 41 1.86 -7.09 -16.53
N LEU A 42 1.06 -6.75 -15.51
CA LEU A 42 0.34 -5.48 -15.44
C LEU A 42 1.28 -4.27 -15.41
N ALA A 43 2.37 -4.32 -14.65
CA ALA A 43 3.36 -3.25 -14.60
C ALA A 43 4.08 -3.07 -15.96
N LYS A 44 4.42 -4.17 -16.62
CA LYS A 44 5.04 -4.14 -17.96
C LYS A 44 4.09 -3.58 -19.01
N ARG A 45 2.78 -3.86 -18.88
CA ARG A 45 1.72 -3.34 -19.77
C ARG A 45 1.26 -1.92 -19.39
N GLY A 46 1.74 -1.34 -18.29
CA GLY A 46 1.28 -0.05 -17.79
C GLY A 46 -0.18 -0.05 -17.33
N GLN A 47 -0.75 -1.22 -17.04
CA GLN A 47 -2.14 -1.40 -16.61
C GLN A 47 -2.25 -1.68 -15.11
N PHE A 48 -1.16 -1.50 -14.37
CA PHE A 48 -1.17 -1.70 -12.94
C PHE A 48 -2.14 -0.69 -12.29
N PRO A 49 -2.98 -1.10 -11.32
CA PRO A 49 -4.04 -0.26 -10.75
C PRO A 49 -3.53 0.98 -10.01
N VAL A 50 -2.21 1.11 -9.83
CA VAL A 50 -1.55 2.26 -9.19
C VAL A 50 -0.49 2.85 -10.10
N ALA A 51 -0.19 4.13 -9.90
CA ALA A 51 0.89 4.81 -10.61
C ALA A 51 2.23 4.11 -10.34
N VAL A 52 2.89 3.63 -11.39
CA VAL A 52 4.21 3.00 -11.30
C VAL A 52 5.25 3.97 -11.85
N LEU A 53 6.17 4.42 -11.01
CA LEU A 53 7.34 5.19 -11.43
C LEU A 53 8.43 4.23 -11.87
N ARG A 54 8.73 4.25 -13.17
CA ARG A 54 9.82 3.45 -13.74
C ARG A 54 11.11 4.26 -13.76
N PHE A 55 12.06 3.87 -12.92
CA PHE A 55 13.42 4.42 -12.91
C PHE A 55 14.36 3.45 -13.63
N GLY A 56 14.42 3.55 -14.96
CA GLY A 56 15.21 2.66 -15.81
C GLY A 56 14.74 1.19 -15.70
N SER A 57 15.55 0.37 -15.01
CA SER A 57 15.26 -1.05 -14.74
C SER A 57 14.56 -1.31 -13.41
N ARG A 58 14.38 -0.29 -12.56
CA ARG A 58 13.71 -0.43 -11.26
C ARG A 58 12.31 0.17 -11.30
N TYR A 59 11.36 -0.53 -10.69
CA TYR A 59 10.00 -0.05 -10.50
C TYR A 59 9.83 0.45 -9.07
N ARG A 60 9.36 1.68 -8.91
CA ARG A 60 8.96 2.25 -7.64
C ARG A 60 7.50 2.65 -7.72
N ILE A 61 6.77 2.40 -6.65
CA ILE A 61 5.35 2.70 -6.54
C ILE A 61 5.20 3.67 -5.38
N PRO A 62 4.67 4.88 -5.59
CA PRO A 62 4.42 5.81 -4.51
C PRO A 62 3.29 5.27 -3.64
N VAL A 63 3.50 5.27 -2.33
CA VAL A 63 2.51 4.77 -1.36
C VAL A 63 1.20 5.56 -1.46
N ALA A 64 1.29 6.86 -1.75
CA ALA A 64 0.12 7.70 -2.03
C ALA A 64 -0.76 7.14 -3.18
N ALA A 65 -0.17 6.57 -4.23
CA ALA A 65 -0.94 5.98 -5.32
C ALA A 65 -1.65 4.68 -4.90
N ILE A 66 -1.03 3.90 -4.01
CA ILE A 66 -1.65 2.71 -3.42
C ILE A 66 -2.85 3.12 -2.58
N LEU A 67 -2.68 4.07 -1.67
CA LEU A 67 -3.77 4.58 -0.82
C LEU A 67 -4.92 5.13 -1.68
N HIS A 68 -4.61 5.91 -2.71
CA HIS A 68 -5.60 6.46 -3.63
C HIS A 68 -6.37 5.36 -4.39
N ALA A 69 -5.69 4.31 -4.88
CA ALA A 69 -6.34 3.20 -5.58
C ALA A 69 -7.22 2.33 -4.65
N LEU A 70 -6.88 2.24 -3.37
CA LEU A 70 -7.74 1.60 -2.36
C LEU A 70 -8.87 2.53 -1.86
N HIS A 71 -8.98 3.75 -2.40
CA HIS A 71 -9.88 4.79 -1.91
C HIS A 71 -9.72 5.07 -0.40
N LEU A 72 -8.51 4.89 0.12
CA LEU A 72 -8.14 5.20 1.49
C LEU A 72 -7.63 6.66 1.54
N PRO A 73 -7.99 7.42 2.58
CA PRO A 73 -7.41 8.75 2.78
C PRO A 73 -5.88 8.58 2.89
N ALA A 74 -5.13 9.36 2.12
CA ALA A 74 -3.68 9.37 2.22
C ALA A 74 -3.21 10.09 3.49
N ASP A 75 -4.03 11.04 3.96
CA ASP A 75 -3.87 11.73 5.22
C ASP A 75 -4.24 10.83 6.39
N ASP A 76 -3.45 10.92 7.45
CA ASP A 76 -3.83 10.49 8.79
C ASP A 76 -4.90 11.44 9.33
N ASP A 77 -6.03 11.55 8.63
CA ASP A 77 -7.28 11.93 9.27
C ASP A 77 -7.75 10.68 10.02
N GLY A 78 -6.94 10.26 11.01
CA GLY A 78 -7.55 9.67 12.18
C GLY A 78 -8.59 10.68 12.65
N PRO A 79 -9.82 10.24 13.03
CA PRO A 79 -10.82 11.17 13.53
C PRO A 79 -10.12 12.07 14.54
N PRO A 80 -10.19 13.41 14.41
CA PRO A 80 -9.50 14.32 15.32
C PRO A 80 -9.88 13.84 16.70
N ALA A 81 -8.88 13.35 17.45
CA ALA A 81 -9.09 12.75 18.76
C ALA A 81 -10.05 13.68 19.48
N ALA A 82 -11.28 13.20 19.68
CA ALA A 82 -12.37 14.02 20.17
C ALA A 82 -11.82 14.72 21.41
N PRO A 83 -11.83 16.07 21.48
CA PRO A 83 -11.22 16.78 22.58
C PRO A 83 -11.87 16.23 23.84
N SER A 84 -11.06 15.57 24.68
CA SER A 84 -11.48 14.98 25.94
C SER A 84 -12.35 16.00 26.66
N GLN A 85 -13.67 15.76 26.64
CA GLN A 85 -14.59 16.64 27.33
C GLN A 85 -14.36 16.45 28.82
N ALA A 86 -13.77 17.48 29.41
CA ALA A 86 -13.70 17.69 30.84
C ALA A 86 -15.11 17.72 31.43
N THR A 87 -15.33 16.97 32.50
CA THR A 87 -16.27 17.27 33.61
C THR A 87 -15.86 16.43 34.80
#